data_AF-A0AAD2FFE6-F1
#
_entry.id   AF-A0AAD2FFE6-F1
#
_cell.length_a   1.000
_cell.length_b   1.000
_cell.length_c   1.000
_cell.angle_alpha   90.00
_cell.angle_beta   90.00
_cell.angle_gamma   90.00
#
_symmetry.space_group_name_H-M   'P 1'
#
loop_
_entity.id
_entity.type
_entity.pdbx_description
1 polymer ?
#
loop_
_entity_poly.entity_id
_entity_poly.type
_entity_poly.pdbx_seq_one_letter_code
_entity_poly.pdbx_strand_id
1 'polypeptide(L)'
;MLRSKAGQEGCDVYIPPLTYIYTDGVALPQGPVDFPTTTSILIFNAAIANHLFARVQGRKEASLRYLRKAKKLYVLAHEGQENSDVNFLFHIAIINNLAMVDLAIGDLESAHKSFEYMVSLMMLQLDQGYDLSSHLHDFLSNIPIAIKAAPAA
;
A
#
# COMPACT_ATOMS: atom_id res chain seq x y z
N MET A 1 24.64 -27.88 35.12
CA MET A 1 23.84 -26.81 35.75
C MET A 1 23.46 -25.79 34.68
N LEU A 2 22.19 -25.80 34.29
CA LEU A 2 21.57 -24.84 33.38
C LEU A 2 21.47 -23.47 34.05
N ARG A 3 21.89 -22.40 33.36
CA ARG A 3 21.27 -21.08 33.54
C ARG A 3 21.08 -20.42 32.18
N SER A 4 19.82 -20.49 31.77
CA SER A 4 19.16 -19.67 30.75
C SER A 4 19.49 -18.18 30.92
N LYS A 5 19.83 -17.53 29.80
CA LYS A 5 19.56 -16.12 29.58
C LYS A 5 18.64 -16.01 28.36
N ALA A 6 17.37 -16.29 28.60
CA ALA A 6 16.29 -15.69 27.82
C ALA A 6 16.22 -14.20 28.17
N GLY A 7 16.09 -13.34 27.17
CA GLY A 7 15.72 -11.94 27.37
C GLY A 7 16.42 -10.96 26.45
N GLN A 8 15.91 -10.85 25.21
CA GLN A 8 15.52 -9.60 24.53
C GLN A 8 15.31 -9.87 23.03
N GLU A 9 14.29 -10.67 22.71
CA GLU A 9 13.65 -10.59 21.38
C GLU A 9 12.62 -9.47 21.47
N GLY A 10 13.09 -8.23 21.40
CA GLY A 10 12.22 -7.16 20.92
C GLY A 10 12.02 -7.42 19.44
N CYS A 11 10.82 -7.84 19.04
CA CYS A 11 10.42 -7.82 17.64
C CYS A 11 10.50 -6.37 17.16
N ASP A 12 11.68 -5.97 16.70
CA ASP A 12 11.87 -4.76 15.92
C ASP A 12 11.02 -4.92 14.67
N VAL A 13 9.86 -4.25 14.66
CA VAL A 13 9.01 -4.17 13.48
C VAL A 13 9.84 -3.50 12.39
N TYR A 14 10.39 -4.32 11.51
CA TYR A 14 11.09 -3.88 10.33
C TYR A 14 10.06 -3.25 9.41
N ILE A 15 10.03 -1.92 9.39
CA ILE A 15 9.32 -1.16 8.37
C ILE A 15 10.30 -1.06 7.19
N PRO A 16 10.11 -1.85 6.13
CA PRO A 16 11.00 -1.82 4.98
C PRO A 16 11.06 -0.42 4.36
N PRO A 17 12.21 0.02 3.85
CA PRO A 17 12.28 1.23 3.06
C PRO A 17 11.37 1.07 1.84
N LEU A 18 10.38 1.94 1.78
CA LEU A 18 9.31 1.93 0.79
C LEU A 18 9.90 2.38 -0.56
N THR A 19 10.24 1.44 -1.42
CA THR A 19 10.89 1.73 -2.72
C THR A 19 9.94 2.37 -3.72
N TYR A 20 8.63 2.16 -3.57
CA TYR A 20 7.65 2.90 -4.36
C TYR A 20 6.30 3.02 -3.64
N ILE A 21 6.12 4.06 -2.83
CA ILE A 21 4.77 4.56 -2.53
C ILE A 21 4.43 5.54 -3.67
N TYR A 22 3.18 5.55 -4.12
CA TYR A 22 2.67 6.74 -4.79
C TYR A 22 2.71 7.89 -3.76
N THR A 23 3.82 8.64 -3.74
CA THR A 23 4.15 9.60 -2.67
C THR A 23 3.53 10.95 -2.91
N ASP A 24 3.11 11.23 -4.13
CA ASP A 24 2.43 12.44 -4.50
C ASP A 24 0.92 12.21 -4.53
N GLY A 25 0.16 13.24 -4.14
CA GLY A 25 -1.29 13.21 -4.32
C GLY A 25 -1.64 13.14 -5.80
N VAL A 26 -2.74 12.46 -6.11
CA VAL A 26 -3.31 12.46 -7.47
C VAL A 26 -4.04 13.77 -7.68
N ALA A 27 -3.72 14.47 -8.77
CA ALA A 27 -4.39 15.72 -9.13
C ALA A 27 -5.88 15.48 -9.39
N LEU A 28 -6.71 16.44 -8.97
CA LEU A 28 -8.14 16.37 -9.25
C LEU A 28 -8.39 16.57 -10.76
N PRO A 29 -9.36 15.87 -11.36
CA PRO A 29 -9.72 16.04 -12.76
C PRO A 29 -10.05 17.50 -13.06
N GLN A 30 -9.46 18.05 -14.11
CA GLN A 30 -9.76 19.40 -14.59
C GLN A 30 -10.89 19.28 -15.63
N GLY A 31 -12.14 19.24 -15.18
CA GLY A 31 -13.29 19.00 -16.04
C GLY A 31 -14.61 18.89 -15.28
N PRO A 32 -15.70 18.43 -15.93
CA PRO A 32 -16.94 18.10 -15.24
C PRO A 32 -16.66 17.18 -14.06
N VAL A 33 -17.16 17.53 -12.88
CA VAL A 33 -16.90 16.78 -11.65
C VAL A 33 -17.64 15.46 -11.71
N ASP A 34 -16.91 14.37 -11.94
CA ASP A 34 -17.39 13.03 -11.64
C ASP A 34 -17.25 12.79 -10.14
N PHE A 35 -18.37 12.85 -9.43
CA PHE A 35 -18.39 12.78 -7.96
C PHE A 35 -17.77 11.49 -7.42
N PRO A 36 -18.09 10.28 -7.94
CA PRO A 36 -17.42 9.03 -7.54
C PRO A 36 -15.90 9.09 -7.67
N THR A 37 -15.37 9.39 -8.87
CA THR A 37 -13.91 9.44 -9.10
C THR A 37 -13.26 10.52 -8.24
N THR A 38 -13.85 11.72 -8.18
CA THR A 38 -13.33 12.84 -7.38
C THR A 38 -13.29 12.48 -5.90
N THR A 39 -14.32 11.81 -5.39
CA THR A 39 -14.40 11.38 -4.00
C THR A 39 -13.33 10.34 -3.69
N SER A 40 -13.15 9.32 -4.55
CA SER A 40 -12.08 8.33 -4.37
C SER A 40 -10.68 8.96 -4.41
N ILE A 41 -10.42 9.93 -5.31
CA ILE A 41 -9.15 10.66 -5.35
C ILE A 41 -8.93 11.46 -4.06
N LEU A 42 -9.95 12.15 -3.54
CA LEU A 42 -9.84 12.90 -2.29
C LEU A 42 -9.55 11.97 -1.09
N ILE A 43 -10.24 10.83 -1.02
CA ILE A 43 -10.02 9.83 0.03
C ILE A 43 -8.61 9.24 -0.08
N PHE A 44 -8.16 8.92 -1.29
CA PHE A 44 -6.81 8.44 -1.55
C PHE A 44 -5.74 9.45 -1.13
N ASN A 45 -5.90 10.72 -1.50
CA ASN A 45 -4.97 11.78 -1.10
C ASN A 45 -4.94 11.98 0.42
N ALA A 46 -6.09 11.86 1.09
CA ALA A 46 -6.15 11.85 2.55
C ALA A 46 -5.44 10.63 3.15
N ALA A 47 -5.53 9.45 2.53
CA ALA A 47 -4.84 8.24 2.94
C ALA A 47 -3.31 8.42 2.84
N ILE A 48 -2.82 8.93 1.69
CA ILE A 48 -1.40 9.26 1.49
C ILE A 48 -0.92 10.24 2.54
N ALA A 49 -1.65 11.33 2.81
CA ALA A 49 -1.24 12.31 3.80
C ALA A 49 -1.05 11.67 5.20
N ASN A 50 -1.95 10.78 5.62
CA ASN A 50 -1.80 10.05 6.88
C ASN A 50 -0.61 9.07 6.83
N HIS A 51 -0.41 8.36 5.73
CA HIS A 51 0.70 7.42 5.54
C HIS A 51 2.07 8.14 5.61
N LEU A 52 2.21 9.26 4.90
CA LEU A 52 3.42 10.09 4.92
C LEU A 52 3.65 10.72 6.29
N PHE A 53 2.60 11.21 6.94
CA PHE A 53 2.73 11.78 8.28
C PHE A 53 3.18 10.71 9.30
N ALA A 54 2.71 9.47 9.17
CA ALA A 54 3.16 8.36 10.00
C ALA A 54 4.67 8.10 9.87
N ARG A 55 5.25 8.25 8.67
CA ARG A 55 6.70 8.13 8.44
C ARG A 55 7.50 9.18 9.20
N VAL A 56 7.06 10.43 9.16
CA VAL A 56 7.77 11.54 9.83
C VAL A 56 7.78 11.36 11.35
N GLN A 57 6.76 10.70 11.91
CA GLN A 57 6.66 10.44 13.34
C GLN A 57 7.55 9.28 13.85
N GLY A 58 8.11 8.46 12.95
CA GLY A 58 8.94 7.31 13.30
C GLY A 58 8.18 6.20 14.05
N ARG A 59 8.88 5.35 14.81
CA ARG A 59 8.29 4.18 15.50
C ARG A 59 7.64 4.53 16.85
N LYS A 60 6.71 5.48 16.84
CA LYS A 60 5.88 5.86 18.02
C LYS A 60 4.44 5.37 17.84
N GLU A 61 3.70 5.18 18.93
CA GLU A 61 2.26 4.86 18.89
C GLU A 61 1.46 5.81 17.97
N ALA A 62 1.85 7.09 17.93
CA ALA A 62 1.26 8.07 17.03
C ALA A 62 1.35 7.62 15.55
N SER A 63 2.47 7.04 15.12
CA SER A 63 2.65 6.53 13.76
C SER A 63 1.70 5.39 13.44
N LEU A 64 1.56 4.41 14.35
CA LEU A 64 0.60 3.32 14.19
C LEU A 64 -0.84 3.82 14.08
N ARG A 65 -1.21 4.87 14.81
CA ARG A 65 -2.53 5.51 14.69
C ARG A 65 -2.75 6.09 13.30
N TYR A 66 -1.76 6.78 12.73
CA TYR A 66 -1.84 7.33 11.37
C TYR A 66 -1.86 6.24 10.31
N LEU A 67 -1.07 5.17 10.45
CA LEU A 67 -1.09 4.01 9.55
C LEU A 67 -2.46 3.32 9.54
N ARG A 68 -3.06 3.07 10.71
CA ARG A 68 -4.42 2.50 10.79
C ARG A 68 -5.47 3.39 10.13
N LYS A 69 -5.33 4.71 10.24
CA LYS A 69 -6.20 5.66 9.55
C LYS A 69 -5.98 5.62 8.04
N ALA A 70 -4.72 5.57 7.59
CA ALA A 70 -4.39 5.40 6.17
C ALA A 70 -4.98 4.10 5.60
N LYS A 71 -4.85 2.96 6.29
CA LYS A 71 -5.46 1.68 5.89
C LYS A 71 -6.97 1.82 5.63
N LYS A 72 -7.70 2.36 6.60
CA LYS A 72 -9.16 2.58 6.47
C LYS A 72 -9.53 3.45 5.27
N LEU A 73 -8.75 4.49 5.02
CA LEU A 73 -8.98 5.38 3.89
C LEU A 73 -8.62 4.72 2.56
N TYR A 74 -7.55 3.95 2.46
CA TYR A 74 -7.24 3.20 1.24
C TYR A 74 -8.31 2.16 0.91
N VAL A 75 -8.82 1.43 1.90
CA VAL A 75 -9.94 0.50 1.73
C VAL A 75 -11.18 1.24 1.20
N LEU A 76 -11.54 2.36 1.83
CA LEU A 76 -12.68 3.17 1.38
C LEU A 76 -12.48 3.74 -0.02
N ALA A 77 -11.26 4.17 -0.36
CA ALA A 77 -10.93 4.65 -1.69
C ALA A 77 -11.08 3.54 -2.74
N HIS A 78 -10.68 2.32 -2.41
CA HIS A 78 -10.78 1.12 -3.26
C HIS A 78 -12.22 0.67 -3.48
N GLU A 79 -13.03 0.58 -2.42
CA GLU A 79 -14.46 0.22 -2.50
C GLU A 79 -15.25 1.24 -3.33
N GLY A 80 -14.88 2.52 -3.24
CA GLY A 80 -15.49 3.58 -4.06
C GLY A 80 -15.24 3.44 -5.57
N GLN A 81 -14.40 2.51 -6.01
CA GLN A 81 -14.05 2.29 -7.42
C GLN A 81 -14.97 1.30 -8.14
N GLU A 82 -15.76 0.48 -7.43
CA GLU A 82 -16.52 -0.63 -8.02
C GLU A 82 -17.52 -0.22 -9.13
N ASN A 83 -17.86 1.07 -9.22
CA ASN A 83 -18.82 1.61 -10.20
C ASN A 83 -18.23 2.71 -11.10
N SER A 84 -16.91 2.86 -11.15
CA SER A 84 -16.25 3.94 -11.88
C SER A 84 -15.20 3.39 -12.83
N ASP A 85 -15.14 3.91 -14.06
CA ASP A 85 -14.09 3.64 -15.07
C ASP A 85 -12.75 4.27 -14.67
N VAL A 86 -12.33 4.07 -13.42
CA VAL A 86 -11.13 4.71 -12.90
C VAL A 86 -9.92 3.97 -13.42
N ASN A 87 -8.94 4.78 -13.81
CA ASN A 87 -7.68 4.36 -14.38
C ASN A 87 -7.06 3.19 -13.61
N PHE A 88 -6.74 2.11 -14.33
CA PHE A 88 -6.02 0.94 -13.81
C PHE A 88 -4.82 1.31 -12.93
N LEU A 89 -4.04 2.32 -13.32
CA LEU A 89 -2.87 2.78 -12.55
C LEU A 89 -3.25 3.33 -11.17
N PHE A 90 -4.39 4.00 -11.06
CA PHE A 90 -4.90 4.51 -9.78
C PHE A 90 -5.33 3.35 -8.87
N HIS A 91 -6.01 2.35 -9.44
CA HIS A 91 -6.40 1.15 -8.71
C HIS A 91 -5.18 0.39 -8.16
N ILE A 92 -4.16 0.19 -8.99
CA ILE A 92 -2.89 -0.43 -8.58
C ILE A 92 -2.16 0.42 -7.54
N ALA A 93 -2.18 1.76 -7.65
CA ALA A 93 -1.58 2.64 -6.66
C ALA A 93 -2.25 2.52 -5.28
N ILE A 94 -3.58 2.38 -5.22
CA ILE A 94 -4.31 2.11 -3.97
C ILE A 94 -3.85 0.79 -3.36
N ILE A 95 -3.85 -0.30 -4.14
CA ILE A 95 -3.49 -1.64 -3.64
C ILE A 95 -2.05 -1.67 -3.15
N ASN A 96 -1.12 -1.09 -3.90
CA ASN A 96 0.28 -1.01 -3.53
C ASN A 96 0.46 -0.25 -2.22
N ASN A 97 -0.17 0.93 -2.08
CA ASN A 97 -0.07 1.71 -0.84
C ASN A 97 -0.76 1.01 0.34
N LEU A 98 -1.85 0.27 0.12
CA LEU A 98 -2.51 -0.54 1.13
C LEU A 98 -1.59 -1.67 1.62
N ALA A 99 -0.98 -2.42 0.71
CA ALA A 99 -0.04 -3.49 1.02
C ALA A 99 1.14 -2.98 1.85
N MET A 100 1.66 -1.78 1.53
CA MET A 100 2.73 -1.15 2.29
C MET A 100 2.29 -0.74 3.70
N VAL A 101 1.06 -0.24 3.87
CA VAL A 101 0.52 0.06 5.19
C VAL A 101 0.36 -1.21 6.01
N ASP A 102 -0.10 -2.30 5.39
CA ASP A 102 -0.25 -3.61 6.02
C ASP A 102 1.09 -4.16 6.51
N LEU A 103 2.15 -4.08 5.70
CA LEU A 103 3.50 -4.38 6.14
C LEU A 103 3.93 -3.52 7.33
N ALA A 104 3.68 -2.21 7.28
CA ALA A 104 4.09 -1.27 8.33
C ALA A 104 3.38 -1.48 9.68
N ILE A 105 2.16 -2.05 9.67
CA ILE A 105 1.43 -2.40 10.90
C ILE A 105 1.63 -3.87 11.31
N GLY A 106 2.39 -4.66 10.55
CA GLY A 106 2.69 -6.06 10.81
C GLY A 106 1.63 -7.06 10.32
N ASP A 107 0.69 -6.62 9.47
CA ASP A 107 -0.35 -7.45 8.87
C ASP A 107 0.16 -8.10 7.57
N LEU A 108 1.07 -9.06 7.73
CA LEU A 108 1.79 -9.69 6.62
C LEU A 108 0.87 -10.44 5.66
N GLU A 109 -0.17 -11.08 6.19
CA GLU A 109 -1.13 -11.84 5.39
C GLU A 109 -1.91 -10.92 4.43
N SER A 110 -2.43 -9.79 4.92
CA SER A 110 -3.15 -8.83 4.08
C SER A 110 -2.23 -8.18 3.05
N ALA A 111 -0.98 -7.89 3.43
CA ALA A 111 0.03 -7.38 2.51
C ALA A 111 0.30 -8.37 1.37
N HIS A 112 0.51 -9.65 1.68
CA HIS A 112 0.73 -10.69 0.67
C HIS A 112 -0.43 -10.82 -0.30
N LYS A 113 -1.67 -10.92 0.20
CA LYS A 113 -2.87 -10.98 -0.64
C LYS A 113 -2.97 -9.78 -1.57
N SER A 114 -2.64 -8.58 -1.07
CA SER A 114 -2.64 -7.36 -1.87
C SER A 114 -1.60 -7.40 -2.99
N PHE A 115 -0.38 -7.89 -2.72
CA PHE A 115 0.65 -8.04 -3.74
C PHE A 115 0.32 -9.13 -4.78
N GLU A 116 -0.21 -10.28 -4.34
CA GLU A 116 -0.67 -11.35 -5.25
C GLU A 116 -1.78 -10.86 -6.18
N TYR A 117 -2.74 -10.11 -5.62
CA TYR A 117 -3.81 -9.50 -6.40
C TYR A 117 -3.27 -8.49 -7.42
N MET A 118 -2.34 -7.63 -6.99
CA MET A 118 -1.69 -6.64 -7.86
C MET A 118 -0.94 -7.28 -9.03
N VAL A 119 -0.17 -8.35 -8.77
CA VAL A 119 0.53 -9.11 -9.83
C VAL A 119 -0.48 -9.73 -10.80
N SER A 120 -1.53 -10.36 -10.27
CA SER A 120 -2.58 -10.98 -11.09
C SER A 120 -3.25 -9.96 -12.02
N LEU A 121 -3.55 -8.77 -11.50
CA LEU A 121 -4.11 -7.66 -12.28
C LEU A 121 -3.14 -7.16 -13.37
N MET A 122 -1.85 -7.04 -13.08
CA MET A 122 -0.85 -6.65 -14.08
C MET A 122 -0.70 -7.68 -15.19
N MET A 123 -0.68 -8.97 -14.83
CA MET A 123 -0.62 -10.05 -15.81
C MET A 123 -1.84 -10.04 -16.73
N LEU A 124 -3.04 -9.82 -16.18
CA LEU A 124 -4.26 -9.70 -16.98
C LEU A 124 -4.20 -8.54 -17.98
N GLN A 125 -3.66 -7.38 -17.59
CA GLN A 125 -3.50 -6.24 -18.50
C GLN A 125 -2.45 -6.51 -19.58
N LEU A 126 -1.34 -7.17 -19.24
CA LEU A 126 -0.33 -7.59 -20.22
C LEU A 126 -0.91 -8.55 -21.25
N ASP A 127 -1.73 -9.52 -20.82
CA ASP A 127 -2.43 -10.45 -21.72
C ASP A 127 -3.44 -9.73 -22.63
N GLN A 128 -4.00 -8.61 -22.18
CA GLN A 128 -4.87 -7.74 -22.98
C GLN A 128 -4.10 -6.80 -23.93
N GLY A 129 -2.76 -6.83 -23.90
CA GLY A 129 -1.91 -6.03 -24.79
C GLY A 129 -1.59 -4.62 -24.31
N TYR A 130 -1.84 -4.30 -23.03
CA TYR A 130 -1.46 -3.01 -22.46
C TYR A 130 0.05 -2.94 -22.22
N ASP A 131 0.68 -1.83 -22.63
CA ASP A 131 2.08 -1.56 -22.30
C ASP A 131 2.20 -0.99 -20.89
N LEU A 132 2.61 -1.84 -19.95
CA LEU A 132 2.87 -1.47 -18.56
C LEU A 132 4.36 -1.24 -18.27
N SER A 133 5.25 -1.35 -19.26
CA SER A 133 6.71 -1.40 -19.06
C SER A 133 7.27 -0.24 -18.25
N SER A 134 6.71 0.97 -18.43
CA SER A 134 7.12 2.19 -17.72
C SER A 134 6.70 2.24 -16.24
N HIS A 135 5.72 1.45 -15.82
CA HIS A 135 5.17 1.48 -14.46
C HIS A 135 5.43 0.16 -13.70
N LEU A 136 5.68 -0.94 -14.42
CA LEU A 136 5.83 -2.28 -13.85
C LEU A 136 7.01 -2.35 -12.88
N HIS A 137 8.15 -1.78 -13.28
CA HIS A 137 9.37 -1.78 -12.46
C HIS A 137 9.10 -1.19 -11.07
N ASP A 138 8.35 -0.10 -11.03
CA ASP A 138 8.12 0.67 -9.82
C ASP A 138 7.23 -0.09 -8.83
N PHE A 139 6.12 -0.67 -9.29
CA PHE A 139 5.26 -1.48 -8.44
C PHE A 139 5.90 -2.79 -8.00
N LEU A 140 6.64 -3.46 -8.89
CA LEU A 140 7.29 -4.73 -8.58
C LEU A 140 8.45 -4.57 -7.58
N SER A 141 9.05 -3.38 -7.47
CA SER A 141 10.13 -3.11 -6.49
C SER A 141 9.72 -3.39 -5.04
N ASN A 142 8.41 -3.34 -4.72
CA ASN A 142 7.88 -3.60 -3.39
C ASN A 142 7.57 -5.07 -3.10
N ILE A 143 7.53 -5.93 -4.12
CA ILE A 143 7.20 -7.36 -3.95
C ILE A 143 8.31 -8.14 -3.22
N PRO A 144 9.60 -7.98 -3.55
CA PRO A 144 10.69 -8.63 -2.80
C PRO A 144 10.70 -8.28 -1.31
N ILE A 145 10.18 -7.10 -0.95
CA ILE A 145 10.01 -6.69 0.44
C ILE A 145 8.98 -7.58 1.14
N ALA A 146 7.83 -7.82 0.49
CA ALA A 146 6.79 -8.69 1.03
C ALA A 146 7.26 -10.14 1.17
N ILE A 147 8.01 -10.65 0.18
CA ILE A 147 8.59 -11.99 0.22
C ILE A 147 9.60 -12.14 1.37
N LYS A 148 10.44 -11.12 1.62
CA LYS A 148 11.39 -11.12 2.74
C LYS A 148 10.71 -10.97 4.11
N ALA A 149 9.54 -10.35 4.16
CA ALA A 149 8.77 -10.19 5.39
C ALA A 149 7.96 -11.45 5.75
N ALA A 150 7.81 -12.40 4.83
CA ALA A 150 7.16 -13.68 5.09
C ALA A 150 7.99 -14.53 6.06
N PRO A 151 7.40 -15.11 7.12
CA PRO A 151 8.09 -16.13 7.89
C PRO A 151 8.41 -17.32 6.97
N ALA A 152 9.63 -17.86 7.07
CA ALA A 152 10.00 -19.09 6.38
C ALA A 152 9.03 -20.20 6.79
N ALA A 153 8.33 -20.77 5.80
CA ALA A 153 7.39 -21.87 5.99
C ALA A 153 8.07 -23.12 6.57
#